data_AF-A0A293MJX4-F1
#
_entry.id   AF-A0A293MJX4-F1
#
_cell.length_a   1.000
_cell.length_b   1.000
_cell.length_c   1.000
_cell.angle_alpha   90.00
_cell.angle_beta   90.00
_cell.angle_gamma   90.00
#
_symmetry.space_group_name_H-M   'P 1'
#
loop_
_entity.id
_entity.type
_entity.pdbx_description
1 polymer ?
#
loop_
_entity_poly.entity_id
_entity_poly.type
_entity_poly.pdbx_seq_one_letter_code
_entity_poly.pdbx_strand_id
1 'polypeptide(L)'
;MDQHYSEDMPPVVGLTEGHLYALRSDDGWLRVQLGELMGLKAECYFLDHGDIDVVDPSRLRELEGRFLNLPFQAVHCELDGLTEFAEHDLASELLAKMVFGKVLVAEVCSREDPISVVLYDTTTDVDVNLNAAILKELLVPRFPGPGEIIKANLCHVTPAGDVTVQVHGPGTQTLHRYMEAVAKRLETNPQPAKNLSLSKIYACKDSVTGKFERVVVVSESDEQTDKMEVHFVDCGRNAFILQQELHELDNFEEALVRLPSRP
;
A
#
# COMPACT_ATOMS: atom_id res chain seq x y z
N MET A 1 -1.07 -19.03 33.35
CA MET A 1 0.15 -18.53 34.03
C MET A 1 -0.17 -17.98 35.42
N ASP A 2 -1.38 -17.46 35.66
CA ASP A 2 -1.78 -16.81 36.93
C ASP A 2 -1.84 -17.72 38.15
N GLN A 3 -1.91 -19.04 37.97
CA GLN A 3 -1.80 -20.00 39.08
C GLN A 3 -0.35 -20.27 39.51
N HIS A 4 0.63 -19.91 38.67
CA HIS A 4 2.05 -20.14 38.95
C HIS A 4 2.73 -18.87 39.44
N TYR A 5 2.59 -17.77 38.71
CA TYR A 5 3.27 -16.52 39.02
C TYR A 5 2.49 -15.66 40.01
N SER A 6 3.22 -14.92 40.84
CA SER A 6 2.67 -13.93 41.77
C SER A 6 3.61 -12.72 41.88
N GLU A 7 3.08 -11.58 42.32
CA GLU A 7 3.85 -10.34 42.47
C GLU A 7 4.97 -10.47 43.51
N ASP A 8 4.79 -11.35 44.51
CA ASP A 8 5.76 -11.65 45.56
C ASP A 8 7.01 -12.39 45.06
N MET A 9 6.95 -12.99 43.85
CA MET A 9 8.14 -13.59 43.25
C MET A 9 9.20 -12.50 42.97
N PRO A 10 10.50 -12.78 43.13
CA PRO A 10 11.53 -11.78 42.87
C PRO A 10 11.59 -11.44 41.37
N PRO A 11 11.86 -10.17 41.02
CA PRO A 11 12.13 -9.80 39.63
C PRO A 11 13.40 -10.48 39.10
N VAL A 12 13.51 -10.56 37.78
CA VAL A 12 14.71 -11.08 37.13
C VAL A 12 15.90 -10.16 37.41
N VAL A 13 17.03 -10.76 37.81
CA VAL A 13 18.31 -10.06 37.94
C VAL A 13 19.15 -10.36 36.71
N GLY A 14 19.58 -9.32 35.99
CA GLY A 14 20.40 -9.49 34.79
C GLY A 14 19.58 -9.86 33.55
N LEU A 15 18.59 -9.02 33.24
CA LEU A 15 17.83 -9.13 31.99
C LEU A 15 18.76 -9.15 30.78
N THR A 16 18.48 -10.07 29.87
CA THR A 16 19.20 -10.25 28.60
C THR A 16 18.26 -10.02 27.43
N GLU A 17 18.65 -9.15 26.50
CA GLU A 17 17.91 -8.87 25.27
C GLU A 17 17.71 -10.14 24.43
N GLY A 18 16.60 -10.19 23.70
CA GLY A 18 16.15 -11.35 22.93
C GLY A 18 15.63 -12.52 23.77
N HIS A 19 15.77 -12.51 25.09
CA HIS A 19 15.24 -13.58 25.96
C HIS A 19 13.75 -13.42 26.27
N LEU A 20 13.14 -14.52 26.67
CA LEU A 20 11.72 -14.61 26.97
C LEU A 20 11.46 -14.51 28.47
N TYR A 21 10.43 -13.77 28.84
CA TYR A 21 10.04 -13.53 30.22
C TYR A 21 8.52 -13.63 30.39
N ALA A 22 8.09 -13.83 31.63
CA ALA A 22 6.71 -13.60 32.04
C ALA A 22 6.57 -12.16 32.54
N LEU A 23 5.61 -11.42 31.99
CA LEU A 23 5.32 -10.04 32.38
C LEU A 23 4.03 -9.99 33.20
N ARG A 24 4.08 -9.33 34.36
CA ARG A 24 2.86 -8.97 35.10
C ARG A 24 2.15 -7.82 34.43
N SER A 25 0.90 -8.02 33.99
CA SER A 25 -0.03 -7.00 33.49
C SER A 25 -1.27 -6.90 34.40
N ASP A 26 -2.14 -5.92 34.13
CA ASP A 26 -3.40 -5.73 34.86
C ASP A 26 -4.36 -6.92 34.65
N ASP A 27 -4.35 -7.50 33.45
CA ASP A 27 -5.23 -8.61 33.05
C ASP A 27 -4.63 -10.00 33.27
N GLY A 28 -3.43 -10.08 33.87
CA GLY A 28 -2.78 -11.36 34.19
C GLY A 28 -1.31 -11.40 33.77
N TRP A 29 -0.78 -12.62 33.64
CA TRP A 29 0.61 -12.87 33.25
C TRP A 29 0.72 -13.17 31.75
N LEU A 30 1.59 -12.42 31.08
CA LEU A 30 1.78 -12.48 29.62
C LEU A 30 3.17 -13.03 29.28
N ARG A 31 3.33 -13.64 28.11
CA ARG A 31 4.63 -14.05 27.57
C ARG A 31 5.20 -12.92 26.72
N VAL A 32 6.41 -12.49 27.04
CA VAL A 32 7.08 -11.40 26.32
C VAL A 32 8.50 -11.79 25.92
N GLN A 33 8.99 -11.19 24.84
CA GLN A 33 10.41 -11.16 24.51
C GLN A 33 10.96 -9.78 24.82
N LEU A 34 12.08 -9.71 25.53
CA LEU A 34 12.77 -8.44 25.76
C LEU A 34 13.43 -7.98 24.45
N GLY A 35 13.04 -6.80 23.97
CA GLY A 35 13.69 -6.11 22.86
C GLY A 35 14.94 -5.39 23.35
N GLU A 36 14.78 -4.13 23.77
CA GLU A 36 15.85 -3.26 24.23
C GLU A 36 15.72 -2.86 25.72
N LEU A 37 16.85 -2.78 26.43
CA LEU A 37 16.92 -2.19 27.77
C LEU A 37 17.24 -0.69 27.72
N MET A 38 16.24 0.14 28.03
CA MET A 38 16.31 1.60 28.00
C MET A 38 16.47 2.19 29.42
N GLY A 39 17.56 1.83 30.09
CA GLY A 39 17.87 2.31 31.44
C GLY A 39 16.94 1.70 32.50
N LEU A 40 15.93 2.46 32.97
CA LEU A 40 14.93 1.99 33.95
C LEU A 40 13.67 1.40 33.29
N LYS A 41 13.68 1.25 31.97
CA LYS A 41 12.56 0.75 31.17
C LYS A 41 13.03 -0.40 30.28
N ALA A 42 12.11 -1.28 29.93
CA ALA A 42 12.34 -2.38 29.01
C ALA A 42 11.31 -2.32 27.88
N GLU A 43 11.74 -2.34 26.63
CA GLU A 43 10.85 -2.57 25.49
C GLU A 43 10.58 -4.08 25.38
N CYS A 44 9.32 -4.47 25.27
CA CYS A 44 8.93 -5.87 25.22
C CYS A 44 7.97 -6.13 24.06
N TYR A 45 8.24 -7.19 23.29
CA TYR A 45 7.32 -7.73 22.30
C TYR A 45 6.40 -8.77 22.94
N PHE A 46 5.10 -8.61 22.79
CA PHE A 46 4.08 -9.45 23.40
C PHE A 46 3.78 -10.65 22.50
N LEU A 47 4.29 -11.82 22.87
CA LEU A 47 4.33 -13.01 22.00
C LEU A 47 2.94 -13.53 21.59
N ASP A 48 1.90 -13.17 22.34
CA ASP A 48 0.52 -13.63 22.10
C ASP A 48 -0.40 -12.55 21.54
N HIS A 49 0.08 -11.30 21.46
CA HIS A 49 -0.71 -10.15 21.05
C HIS A 49 -0.12 -9.42 19.83
N GLY A 50 1.20 -9.47 19.67
CA GLY A 50 1.91 -8.94 18.50
C GLY A 50 2.28 -7.45 18.60
N ASP A 51 1.90 -6.78 19.68
CA ASP A 51 2.28 -5.40 19.97
C ASP A 51 3.60 -5.31 20.75
N ILE A 52 4.17 -4.10 20.76
CA ILE A 52 5.37 -3.72 21.48
C ILE A 52 4.98 -2.63 22.48
N ASP A 53 5.38 -2.79 23.74
CA ASP A 53 5.18 -1.76 24.76
C ASP A 53 6.39 -1.66 25.69
N VAL A 54 6.51 -0.51 26.35
CA VAL A 54 7.59 -0.19 27.27
C VAL A 54 7.14 -0.38 28.71
N VAL A 55 7.75 -1.35 29.37
CA VAL A 55 7.37 -1.81 30.72
C VAL A 55 8.43 -1.51 31.76
N ASP A 56 8.02 -1.56 33.03
CA ASP A 56 8.95 -1.56 34.16
C ASP A 56 9.64 -2.95 34.27
N PRO A 57 10.98 -3.03 34.18
CA PRO A 57 11.72 -4.29 34.30
C PRO A 57 11.40 -5.10 35.57
N SER A 58 10.98 -4.43 36.66
CA SER A 58 10.59 -5.09 37.92
C SER A 58 9.33 -5.96 37.80
N ARG A 59 8.55 -5.81 36.71
CA ARG A 59 7.37 -6.62 36.40
C ARG A 59 7.70 -7.94 35.69
N LEU A 60 8.96 -8.14 35.31
CA LEU A 60 9.41 -9.34 34.60
C LEU A 60 9.82 -10.46 35.57
N ARG A 61 9.49 -11.70 35.20
CA ARG A 61 9.88 -12.95 35.85
C ARG A 61 10.45 -13.90 34.82
N GLU A 62 11.29 -14.83 35.26
CA GLU A 62 11.79 -15.92 34.40
C GLU A 62 10.62 -16.70 33.82
N LEU A 63 10.62 -16.92 32.50
CA LEU A 63 9.58 -17.70 31.85
C LEU A 63 9.81 -19.20 32.10
N GLU A 64 8.89 -19.86 32.79
CA GLU A 64 9.00 -21.27 33.09
C GLU A 64 8.78 -22.10 31.82
N GLY A 65 9.68 -23.04 31.55
CA GLY A 65 9.72 -23.76 30.27
C GLY A 65 8.42 -24.46 29.88
N ARG A 66 7.57 -24.87 30.83
CA ARG A 66 6.25 -25.46 30.51
C ARG A 66 5.30 -24.50 29.79
N PHE A 67 5.49 -23.17 29.93
CA PHE A 67 4.71 -22.16 29.21
C PHE A 67 5.20 -21.93 27.77
N LEU A 68 6.27 -22.62 27.34
CA LEU A 68 6.74 -22.66 25.96
C LEU A 68 6.16 -23.84 25.16
N ASN A 69 5.43 -24.76 25.81
CA ASN A 69 4.83 -25.91 25.13
C ASN A 69 3.73 -25.52 24.13
N LEU A 70 3.05 -24.41 24.39
CA LEU A 70 2.11 -23.81 23.44
C LEU A 70 2.89 -22.83 22.54
N PRO A 71 2.78 -22.88 21.21
CA PRO A 71 3.38 -21.88 20.33
C PRO A 71 2.94 -20.46 20.66
N PHE A 72 3.71 -19.46 20.23
CA PHE A 72 3.29 -18.06 20.29
C PHE A 72 2.05 -17.85 19.42
N GLN A 73 1.08 -17.09 19.93
CA GLN A 73 -0.21 -16.94 19.25
C GLN A 73 -0.25 -15.74 18.29
N ALA A 74 0.66 -14.78 18.45
CA ALA A 74 0.83 -13.70 17.47
C ALA A 74 1.62 -14.22 16.26
N VAL A 75 1.13 -13.91 15.06
CA VAL A 75 1.77 -14.26 13.79
C VAL A 75 2.03 -12.97 13.02
N HIS A 76 3.29 -12.75 12.66
CA HIS A 76 3.68 -11.59 11.85
C HIS A 76 3.29 -11.82 10.38
N CYS A 77 2.59 -10.85 9.81
CA CYS A 77 2.13 -10.89 8.42
C CYS A 77 2.12 -9.49 7.80
N GLU A 78 2.09 -9.46 6.47
CA GLU A 78 1.97 -8.27 5.65
C GLU A 78 0.76 -8.38 4.71
N LEU A 79 0.26 -7.23 4.26
CA LEU A 79 -0.84 -7.18 3.31
C LEU A 79 -0.33 -7.32 1.87
N ASP A 80 -0.76 -8.38 1.19
CA ASP A 80 -0.44 -8.62 -0.20
C ASP A 80 -0.81 -7.42 -1.08
N GLY A 81 0.11 -7.04 -1.97
CA GLY A 81 -0.06 -5.91 -2.89
C GLY A 81 0.03 -4.51 -2.26
N LEU A 82 0.39 -4.40 -0.97
CA LEU A 82 0.48 -3.12 -0.26
C LEU A 82 1.85 -2.83 0.39
N THR A 83 2.85 -3.70 0.19
CA THR A 83 4.18 -3.56 0.80
C THR A 83 4.89 -2.26 0.46
N GLU A 84 4.68 -1.70 -0.73
CA GLU A 84 5.24 -0.40 -1.12
C GLU A 84 4.68 0.78 -0.31
N PHE A 85 3.54 0.59 0.35
CA PHE A 85 2.85 1.62 1.15
C PHE A 85 2.97 1.39 2.66
N ALA A 86 3.80 0.43 3.10
CA ALA A 86 3.91 0.03 4.51
C ALA A 86 4.20 1.21 5.47
N GLU A 87 5.00 2.17 5.03
CA GLU A 87 5.39 3.36 5.82
C GLU A 87 4.55 4.61 5.49
N HIS A 88 3.44 4.46 4.75
CA HIS A 88 2.64 5.60 4.32
C HIS A 88 1.49 5.88 5.31
N ASP A 89 1.46 7.08 5.91
CA ASP A 89 0.45 7.47 6.93
C ASP A 89 -0.99 7.18 6.50
N LEU A 90 -1.36 7.53 5.25
CA LEU A 90 -2.69 7.27 4.72
C LEU A 90 -3.02 5.77 4.65
N ALA A 91 -2.05 4.90 4.39
CA ALA A 91 -2.28 3.45 4.34
C ALA A 91 -2.62 2.92 5.73
N SER A 92 -1.85 3.35 6.74
CA SER A 92 -2.10 3.03 8.16
C SER A 92 -3.45 3.55 8.64
N GLU A 93 -3.83 4.79 8.27
CA GLU A 93 -5.14 5.37 8.60
C GLU A 93 -6.30 4.56 7.97
N LEU A 94 -6.19 4.26 6.68
CA LEU A 94 -7.20 3.48 5.95
C LEU A 94 -7.35 2.07 6.54
N LEU A 95 -6.22 1.41 6.83
CA LEU A 95 -6.20 0.08 7.45
C LEU A 95 -6.90 0.11 8.81
N ALA A 96 -6.47 0.99 9.72
CA ALA A 96 -7.04 1.13 11.05
C ALA A 96 -8.56 1.35 10.99
N LYS A 97 -9.01 2.26 10.11
CA LYS A 97 -10.43 2.53 9.88
C LYS A 97 -11.19 1.30 9.38
N MET A 98 -10.58 0.51 8.49
CA MET A 98 -11.25 -0.63 7.86
C MET A 98 -11.35 -1.86 8.75
N VAL A 99 -10.39 -2.07 9.66
CA VAL A 99 -10.32 -3.27 10.52
C VAL A 99 -10.89 -3.06 11.92
N PHE A 100 -11.02 -1.82 12.39
CA PHE A 100 -11.41 -1.53 13.76
C PHE A 100 -12.74 -2.19 14.14
N GLY A 101 -12.71 -3.00 15.21
CA GLY A 101 -13.88 -3.68 15.76
C GLY A 101 -14.42 -4.83 14.90
N LYS A 102 -13.67 -5.32 13.91
CA LYS A 102 -14.12 -6.38 13.00
C LYS A 102 -13.39 -7.71 13.25
N VAL A 103 -14.11 -8.79 12.99
CA VAL A 103 -13.54 -10.13 12.81
C VAL A 103 -13.38 -10.33 11.31
N LEU A 104 -12.16 -10.61 10.87
CA LEU A 104 -11.80 -10.71 9.46
C LEU A 104 -11.38 -12.14 9.12
N VAL A 105 -11.45 -12.47 7.84
CA VAL A 105 -10.90 -13.71 7.28
C VAL A 105 -9.61 -13.37 6.55
N ALA A 106 -8.53 -14.12 6.80
CA ALA A 106 -7.26 -13.95 6.11
C ALA A 106 -7.05 -15.10 5.10
N GLU A 107 -6.83 -14.77 3.84
CA GLU A 107 -6.32 -15.68 2.83
C GLU A 107 -4.79 -15.58 2.80
N VAL A 108 -4.08 -16.70 2.85
CA VAL A 108 -2.60 -16.73 2.83
C VAL A 108 -2.11 -16.84 1.39
N CYS A 109 -1.45 -15.78 0.92
CA CYS A 109 -0.86 -15.71 -0.43
C CYS A 109 0.55 -16.31 -0.48
N SER A 110 1.35 -16.06 0.56
CA SER A 110 2.70 -16.62 0.72
C SER A 110 2.95 -17.00 2.17
N ARG A 111 3.76 -18.05 2.39
CA ARG A 111 4.24 -18.48 3.71
C ARG A 111 5.72 -18.16 3.94
N GLU A 112 6.34 -17.42 3.03
CA GLU A 112 7.66 -16.82 3.28
C GLU A 112 7.55 -15.81 4.44
N ASP A 113 8.67 -15.45 5.06
CA ASP A 113 8.69 -14.49 6.17
C ASP A 113 9.00 -13.07 5.63
N PRO A 114 8.11 -12.07 5.84
CA PRO A 114 6.81 -12.15 6.52
C PRO A 114 5.70 -12.82 5.68
N ILE A 115 4.73 -13.45 6.36
CA ILE A 115 3.59 -14.11 5.70
C ILE A 115 2.75 -13.06 4.97
N SER A 116 2.55 -13.22 3.66
CA SER A 116 1.67 -12.33 2.89
C SER A 116 0.22 -12.81 2.92
N VAL A 117 -0.71 -11.91 3.25
CA VAL A 117 -2.15 -12.20 3.36
C VAL A 117 -3.04 -11.19 2.65
N VAL A 118 -4.21 -11.65 2.23
CA VAL A 118 -5.35 -10.80 1.87
C VAL A 118 -6.40 -10.87 2.96
N LEU A 119 -6.80 -9.71 3.49
CA LEU A 119 -7.87 -9.62 4.48
C LEU A 119 -9.22 -9.41 3.82
N TYR A 120 -10.21 -10.17 4.29
CA TYR A 120 -11.60 -10.09 3.88
C TYR A 120 -12.50 -9.71 5.06
N ASP A 121 -13.31 -8.67 4.86
CA ASP A 121 -14.45 -8.38 5.71
C ASP A 121 -15.66 -9.17 5.20
N THR A 122 -16.11 -10.12 6.01
CA THR A 122 -17.21 -11.06 5.73
C THR A 122 -18.43 -10.76 6.60
N THR A 123 -18.53 -9.54 7.16
CA THR A 123 -19.63 -9.13 8.05
C THR A 123 -20.97 -8.93 7.32
N THR A 124 -20.95 -8.86 5.98
CA THR A 124 -22.14 -8.73 5.13
C THR A 124 -22.22 -9.89 4.15
N ASP A 125 -23.32 -10.01 3.40
CA ASP A 125 -23.49 -11.05 2.37
C ASP A 125 -22.49 -10.95 1.20
N VAL A 126 -21.72 -9.86 1.14
CA VAL A 126 -20.68 -9.63 0.14
C VAL A 126 -19.35 -9.51 0.86
N ASP A 127 -18.45 -10.45 0.58
CA ASP A 127 -17.08 -10.40 1.08
C ASP A 127 -16.33 -9.23 0.44
N VAL A 128 -15.70 -8.41 1.28
CA VAL A 128 -14.91 -7.25 0.83
C VAL A 128 -13.43 -7.54 1.02
N ASN A 129 -12.69 -7.63 -0.08
CA ASN A 129 -11.23 -7.63 -0.07
C ASN A 129 -10.71 -6.26 0.40
N LEU A 130 -10.18 -6.21 1.62
CA LEU A 130 -9.69 -4.98 2.23
C LEU A 130 -8.40 -4.48 1.59
N ASN A 131 -7.49 -5.36 1.19
CA ASN A 131 -6.24 -4.96 0.53
C ASN A 131 -6.53 -4.17 -0.76
N ALA A 132 -7.44 -4.69 -1.60
CA ALA A 132 -7.86 -4.05 -2.83
C ALA A 132 -8.61 -2.72 -2.56
N ALA A 133 -9.41 -2.67 -1.50
CA ALA A 133 -10.12 -1.46 -1.11
C ALA A 133 -9.14 -0.36 -0.63
N ILE A 134 -8.16 -0.70 0.21
CA ILE A 134 -7.10 0.21 0.66
C ILE A 134 -6.30 0.70 -0.54
N LEU A 135 -5.84 -0.21 -1.41
CA LEU A 135 -5.09 0.14 -2.60
C LEU A 135 -5.87 1.12 -3.48
N LYS A 136 -7.14 0.85 -3.74
CA LYS A 136 -8.00 1.75 -4.51
C LYS A 136 -8.05 3.14 -3.89
N GLU A 137 -8.23 3.25 -2.58
CA GLU A 137 -8.29 4.55 -1.90
C GLU A 137 -6.96 5.30 -1.89
N LEU A 138 -5.83 4.58 -1.82
CA LEU A 138 -4.48 5.16 -1.94
C LEU A 138 -4.20 5.73 -3.33
N LEU A 139 -4.70 5.04 -4.37
CA LEU A 139 -4.44 5.40 -5.76
C LEU A 139 -5.36 6.51 -6.28
N VAL A 140 -6.48 6.79 -5.61
CA VAL A 140 -7.41 7.86 -6.01
C VAL A 140 -6.86 9.22 -5.60
N PRO A 141 -6.68 10.17 -6.53
CA PRO A 141 -6.32 11.54 -6.19
C PRO A 141 -7.44 12.20 -5.38
N ARG A 142 -7.10 12.68 -4.17
CA ARG A 142 -8.05 13.36 -3.28
C ARG A 142 -7.68 14.83 -3.14
N PHE A 143 -8.65 15.70 -3.42
CA PHE A 143 -8.53 17.08 -2.97
C PHE A 143 -8.79 17.15 -1.48
N PRO A 144 -8.06 18.02 -0.77
CA PRO A 144 -8.23 18.17 0.65
C PRO A 144 -9.54 18.93 0.94
N GLY A 145 -9.99 18.90 2.18
CA GLY A 145 -11.20 19.58 2.62
C GLY A 145 -11.09 21.11 2.53
N PRO A 146 -12.22 21.84 2.71
CA PRO A 146 -12.18 23.30 2.74
C PRO A 146 -11.20 23.84 3.78
N GLY A 147 -10.26 24.69 3.35
CA GLY A 147 -9.25 25.32 4.21
C GLY A 147 -7.91 24.57 4.31
N GLU A 148 -7.84 23.37 3.75
CA GLU A 148 -6.60 22.59 3.70
C GLU A 148 -5.81 22.88 2.41
N ILE A 149 -4.48 22.77 2.48
CA ILE A 149 -3.57 23.07 1.37
C ILE A 149 -2.86 21.79 0.96
N ILE A 150 -2.88 21.48 -0.33
CA ILE A 150 -2.13 20.38 -0.92
C ILE A 150 -1.21 20.88 -2.03
N LYS A 151 -0.12 20.16 -2.28
CA LYS A 151 0.71 20.37 -3.45
C LYS A 151 0.04 19.71 -4.66
N ALA A 152 -0.09 20.47 -5.74
CA ALA A 152 -0.58 19.98 -7.02
C ALA A 152 0.22 20.62 -8.16
N ASN A 153 0.39 19.87 -9.25
CA ASN A 153 0.96 20.40 -10.49
C ASN A 153 -0.18 20.91 -11.37
N LEU A 154 -0.06 22.13 -11.89
CA LEU A 154 -0.95 22.61 -12.94
C LEU A 154 -0.64 21.86 -14.24
N CYS A 155 -1.64 21.19 -14.79
CA CYS A 155 -1.49 20.35 -15.98
C CYS A 155 -2.01 21.04 -17.24
N HIS A 156 -3.24 21.58 -17.15
CA HIS A 156 -3.89 22.22 -18.29
C HIS A 156 -4.75 23.41 -17.84
N VAL A 157 -4.83 24.42 -18.72
CA VAL A 157 -5.69 25.60 -18.59
C VAL A 157 -6.49 25.72 -19.87
N THR A 158 -7.82 25.72 -19.78
CA THR A 158 -8.70 25.88 -20.94
C THR A 158 -8.79 27.37 -21.35
N PRO A 159 -9.20 27.70 -22.58
CA PRO A 159 -9.47 29.08 -22.97
C PRO A 159 -10.57 29.77 -22.13
N ALA A 160 -11.46 28.98 -21.51
CA ALA A 160 -12.49 29.49 -20.60
C ALA A 160 -11.95 29.82 -19.20
N GLY A 161 -10.73 29.41 -18.89
CA GLY A 161 -10.07 29.63 -17.60
C GLY A 161 -10.17 28.46 -16.61
N ASP A 162 -10.72 27.31 -17.02
CA ASP A 162 -10.77 26.12 -16.18
C ASP A 162 -9.37 25.51 -16.07
N VAL A 163 -9.04 25.00 -14.88
CA VAL A 163 -7.73 24.41 -14.59
C VAL A 163 -7.85 22.93 -14.25
N THR A 164 -6.98 22.12 -14.85
CA THR A 164 -6.77 20.73 -14.46
C THR A 164 -5.44 20.65 -13.73
N VAL A 165 -5.44 19.97 -12.58
CA VAL A 165 -4.24 19.76 -11.77
C VAL A 165 -4.08 18.29 -11.45
N GLN A 166 -2.83 17.88 -11.30
CA GLN A 166 -2.46 16.58 -10.79
C GLN A 166 -2.02 16.74 -9.34
N VAL A 167 -2.79 16.17 -8.42
CA VAL A 167 -2.50 16.21 -6.98
C VAL A 167 -1.32 15.31 -6.69
N HIS A 168 -0.39 15.75 -5.83
CA HIS A 168 0.71 14.90 -5.36
C HIS A 168 0.22 13.95 -4.28
N GLY A 169 0.47 12.66 -4.44
CA GLY A 169 0.11 11.61 -3.48
C GLY A 169 0.57 10.22 -3.93
N PRO A 170 0.18 9.15 -3.20
CA PRO A 170 0.57 7.77 -3.52
C PRO A 170 0.23 7.39 -4.95
N GLY A 171 -1.02 7.59 -5.38
CA GLY A 171 -1.45 7.26 -6.74
C GLY A 171 -0.60 7.88 -7.84
N THR A 172 -0.20 9.14 -7.69
CA THR A 172 0.62 9.86 -8.66
C THR A 172 2.06 9.36 -8.69
N GLN A 173 2.62 9.02 -7.53
CA GLN A 173 3.97 8.44 -7.42
C GLN A 173 4.00 7.03 -8.02
N THR A 174 2.99 6.22 -7.71
CA THR A 174 2.78 4.89 -8.28
C THR A 174 2.63 4.97 -9.80
N LEU A 175 1.79 5.87 -10.31
CA LEU A 175 1.65 6.13 -11.76
C LEU A 175 3.00 6.49 -12.39
N HIS A 176 3.75 7.41 -11.79
CA HIS A 176 5.04 7.84 -12.32
C HIS A 176 6.02 6.67 -12.44
N ARG A 177 6.18 5.90 -11.36
CA ARG A 177 7.06 4.72 -11.31
C ARG A 177 6.67 3.69 -12.37
N TYR A 178 5.37 3.44 -12.53
CA TYR A 178 4.91 2.51 -13.55
C TYR A 178 5.19 3.01 -14.96
N MET A 179 4.93 4.28 -15.25
CA MET A 179 5.21 4.85 -16.57
C MET A 179 6.71 4.89 -16.88
N GLU A 180 7.59 5.00 -15.88
CA GLU A 180 9.04 4.83 -16.06
C GLU A 180 9.41 3.39 -16.40
N ALA A 181 8.80 2.40 -15.74
CA ALA A 181 9.00 0.99 -16.08
C ALA A 181 8.51 0.67 -17.50
N VAL A 182 7.35 1.24 -17.89
CA VAL A 182 6.82 1.18 -19.26
C VAL A 182 7.83 1.76 -20.25
N ALA A 183 8.33 2.97 -19.99
CA ALA A 183 9.30 3.64 -20.84
C ALA A 183 10.54 2.77 -21.08
N LYS A 184 11.16 2.24 -20.01
CA LYS A 184 12.35 1.39 -20.09
C LYS A 184 12.12 0.13 -20.95
N ARG A 185 10.93 -0.47 -20.84
CA ARG A 185 10.58 -1.66 -21.64
C ARG A 185 10.34 -1.32 -23.11
N LEU A 186 9.63 -0.22 -23.39
CA LEU A 186 9.35 0.21 -24.76
C LEU A 186 10.61 0.67 -25.49
N GLU A 187 11.61 1.21 -24.78
CA GLU A 187 12.91 1.54 -25.37
C GLU A 187 13.67 0.31 -25.89
N THR A 188 13.49 -0.86 -25.25
CA THR A 188 14.18 -2.10 -25.61
C THR A 188 13.34 -3.02 -26.50
N ASN A 189 12.01 -2.92 -26.41
CA ASN A 189 11.08 -3.71 -27.19
C ASN A 189 9.82 -2.89 -27.51
N PRO A 190 9.85 -2.03 -28.55
CA PRO A 190 8.69 -1.27 -28.97
C PRO A 190 7.54 -2.18 -29.38
N GLN A 191 6.35 -1.93 -28.84
CA GLN A 191 5.14 -2.70 -29.16
C GLN A 191 4.04 -1.77 -29.66
N PRO A 192 4.10 -1.31 -30.93
CA PRO A 192 3.07 -0.45 -31.47
C PRO A 192 1.71 -1.15 -31.49
N ALA A 193 0.66 -0.42 -31.15
CA ALA A 193 -0.71 -0.89 -31.11
C ALA A 193 -1.20 -1.19 -32.53
N LYS A 194 -1.73 -2.40 -32.72
CA LYS A 194 -2.17 -2.86 -34.05
C LYS A 194 -3.62 -2.55 -34.32
N ASN A 195 -4.46 -2.73 -33.31
CA ASN A 195 -5.90 -2.55 -33.39
C ASN A 195 -6.32 -1.54 -32.34
N LEU A 196 -6.59 -0.32 -32.80
CA LEU A 196 -7.03 0.74 -31.92
C LEU A 196 -8.52 0.61 -31.64
N SER A 197 -8.86 0.78 -30.37
CA SER A 197 -10.21 0.95 -29.85
C SER A 197 -10.34 2.32 -29.21
N LEU A 198 -11.46 2.98 -29.49
CA LEU A 198 -11.91 4.13 -28.72
C LEU A 198 -12.07 3.72 -27.25
N SER A 199 -11.79 4.65 -26.35
CA SER A 199 -11.84 4.47 -24.88
C SER A 199 -10.84 3.48 -24.27
N LYS A 200 -9.99 2.81 -25.07
CA LYS A 200 -8.86 2.03 -24.56
C LYS A 200 -7.68 2.95 -24.25
N ILE A 201 -6.96 2.64 -23.18
CA ILE A 201 -5.76 3.36 -22.76
C ILE A 201 -4.52 2.75 -23.42
N TYR A 202 -3.66 3.61 -23.97
CA TYR A 202 -2.36 3.27 -24.57
C TYR A 202 -1.25 4.09 -23.91
N ALA A 203 -0.01 3.69 -24.13
CA ALA A 203 1.16 4.52 -23.81
C ALA A 203 1.60 5.29 -25.06
N CYS A 204 1.87 6.58 -24.89
CA CYS A 204 2.45 7.43 -25.93
C CYS A 204 3.61 8.23 -25.33
N LYS A 205 4.68 8.41 -26.10
CA LYS A 205 5.76 9.32 -25.70
C LYS A 205 5.30 10.76 -25.97
N ASP A 206 5.14 11.56 -24.92
CA ASP A 206 4.85 12.98 -25.06
C ASP A 206 6.07 13.70 -25.65
N SER A 207 5.85 14.41 -26.75
CA SER A 207 6.91 15.16 -27.43
C SER A 207 7.37 16.39 -26.63
N VAL A 208 6.55 16.88 -25.71
CA VAL A 208 6.88 18.03 -24.85
C VAL A 208 7.76 17.62 -23.68
N THR A 209 7.33 16.60 -22.92
CA THR A 209 8.03 16.15 -21.70
C THR A 209 9.10 15.10 -21.99
N GLY A 210 9.01 14.42 -23.14
CA GLY A 210 9.86 13.28 -23.49
C GLY A 210 9.53 12.00 -22.72
N LYS A 211 8.49 12.00 -21.89
CA LYS A 211 8.08 10.87 -21.05
C LYS A 211 6.96 10.07 -21.72
N PHE A 212 6.86 8.79 -21.39
CA PHE A 212 5.66 8.02 -21.74
C PHE A 212 4.52 8.38 -20.78
N GLU A 213 3.36 8.65 -21.34
CA GLU A 213 2.13 8.98 -20.61
C GLU A 213 0.96 8.13 -21.12
N ARG A 214 -0.09 8.01 -20.29
CA ARG A 214 -1.31 7.29 -20.65
C ARG A 214 -2.18 8.18 -21.53
N VAL A 215 -2.68 7.61 -22.63
CA VAL A 215 -3.56 8.31 -23.57
C VAL A 215 -4.75 7.44 -23.96
N VAL A 216 -5.89 8.07 -24.26
CA VAL A 216 -7.02 7.42 -24.92
C VAL A 216 -7.18 7.99 -26.32
N VAL A 217 -7.53 7.12 -27.27
CA VAL A 217 -7.86 7.55 -28.64
C VAL A 217 -9.27 8.14 -28.64
N VAL A 218 -9.40 9.36 -29.16
CA VAL A 218 -10.69 10.09 -29.21
C VAL A 218 -11.26 10.24 -30.61
N SER A 219 -10.44 10.08 -31.66
CA SER A 219 -10.89 10.12 -33.05
C SER A 219 -10.35 8.94 -33.87
N GLU A 220 -10.97 8.68 -35.01
CA GLU A 220 -10.36 7.85 -36.06
C GLU A 220 -9.12 8.54 -36.65
N SER A 221 -8.28 7.78 -37.35
CA SER A 221 -7.11 8.34 -38.04
C SER A 221 -7.56 9.17 -39.25
N ASP A 222 -6.90 10.31 -39.42
CA ASP A 222 -7.04 11.15 -40.59
C ASP A 222 -6.40 10.48 -41.81
N GLU A 223 -7.17 10.34 -42.90
CA GLU A 223 -6.76 9.59 -44.10
C GLU A 223 -5.51 10.16 -44.79
N GLN A 224 -5.18 11.44 -44.58
CA GLN A 224 -4.06 12.10 -45.25
C GLN A 224 -2.79 12.09 -44.41
N THR A 225 -2.94 12.22 -43.10
CA THR A 225 -1.82 12.41 -42.16
C THR A 225 -1.51 11.16 -41.34
N ASP A 226 -2.41 10.17 -41.32
CA ASP A 226 -2.36 8.99 -40.46
C ASP A 226 -2.29 9.33 -38.95
N LYS A 227 -2.69 10.56 -38.61
CA LYS A 227 -2.75 11.04 -37.23
C LYS A 227 -4.15 10.92 -36.69
N MET A 228 -4.25 10.61 -35.41
CA MET A 228 -5.49 10.63 -34.65
C MET A 228 -5.35 11.58 -33.47
N GLU A 229 -6.47 12.15 -33.05
CA GLU A 229 -6.52 12.87 -31.80
C GLU A 229 -6.52 11.87 -30.63
N VAL A 230 -5.68 12.17 -29.64
CA VAL A 230 -5.59 11.45 -28.37
C VAL A 230 -5.72 12.41 -27.21
N HIS A 231 -6.27 11.92 -26.10
CA HIS A 231 -6.37 12.65 -24.84
C HIS A 231 -5.43 12.04 -23.80
N PHE A 232 -4.54 12.85 -23.24
CA PHE A 232 -3.64 12.46 -22.16
C PHE A 232 -4.41 12.45 -20.84
N VAL A 233 -4.80 11.26 -20.38
CA VAL A 233 -5.75 11.08 -19.26
C VAL A 233 -5.24 11.52 -17.89
N ASP A 234 -3.93 11.73 -17.78
CA ASP A 234 -3.28 12.13 -16.52
C ASP A 234 -3.01 13.63 -16.42
N CYS A 235 -3.01 14.35 -17.55
CA CYS A 235 -2.76 15.80 -17.60
C CYS A 235 -3.88 16.61 -18.27
N GLY A 236 -4.89 15.95 -18.85
CA GLY A 236 -6.11 16.60 -19.36
C GLY A 236 -5.91 17.35 -20.68
N ARG A 237 -4.92 16.96 -21.49
CA ARG A 237 -4.52 17.67 -22.71
C ARG A 237 -4.72 16.79 -23.95
N ASN A 238 -5.08 17.40 -25.08
CA ASN A 238 -5.19 16.70 -26.37
C ASN A 238 -3.94 16.88 -27.23
N ALA A 239 -3.66 15.91 -28.10
CA ALA A 239 -2.66 16.01 -29.15
C ALA A 239 -3.02 15.14 -30.36
N PHE A 240 -2.36 15.38 -31.49
CA PHE A 240 -2.45 14.54 -32.69
C PHE A 240 -1.20 13.68 -32.83
N ILE A 241 -1.37 12.36 -32.81
CA ILE A 241 -0.31 11.36 -32.72
C ILE A 241 -0.47 10.32 -33.85
N LEU A 242 0.64 9.77 -34.35
CA LEU A 242 0.61 8.69 -35.36
C LEU A 242 0.24 7.35 -34.70
N GLN A 243 -0.48 6.48 -35.40
CA GLN A 243 -0.87 5.16 -34.87
C GLN A 243 0.33 4.37 -34.32
N GLN A 244 1.46 4.39 -35.04
CA GLN A 244 2.67 3.66 -34.68
C GLN A 244 3.37 4.18 -33.41
N GLU A 245 3.00 5.35 -32.90
CA GLU A 245 3.53 5.94 -31.65
C GLU A 245 2.72 5.52 -30.41
N LEU A 246 1.58 4.86 -30.61
CA LEU A 246 0.76 4.29 -29.54
C LEU A 246 1.21 2.88 -29.23
N HIS A 247 1.37 2.57 -27.95
CA HIS A 247 1.82 1.28 -27.47
C HIS A 247 0.81 0.62 -26.55
N GLU A 248 0.66 -0.71 -26.69
CA GLU A 248 -0.25 -1.51 -25.88
C GLU A 248 0.14 -1.49 -24.39
N LEU A 249 -0.80 -1.18 -23.50
CA LEU A 249 -0.57 -1.21 -22.05
C LEU A 249 -0.99 -2.54 -21.40
N ASP A 250 -1.82 -3.35 -22.04
CA ASP A 250 -2.34 -4.61 -21.47
C ASP A 250 -1.24 -5.65 -21.18
N ASN A 251 -0.08 -5.51 -21.83
CA ASN A 251 1.09 -6.38 -21.62
C ASN A 251 1.95 -5.97 -20.41
N PHE A 252 1.53 -4.93 -19.70
CA PHE A 252 2.17 -4.41 -18.48
C PHE A 252 1.36 -4.83 -17.24
N GLU A 253 1.85 -4.50 -16.05
CA GLU A 253 1.24 -4.94 -14.79
C GLU A 253 -0.24 -4.56 -14.69
N GLU A 254 -1.06 -5.48 -14.18
CA GLU A 254 -2.51 -5.32 -14.04
C GLU A 254 -2.90 -4.06 -13.22
N ALA A 255 -2.04 -3.67 -12.28
CA ALA A 255 -2.17 -2.45 -11.50
C ALA A 255 -2.21 -1.16 -12.36
N LEU A 256 -1.49 -1.11 -13.48
CA LEU A 256 -1.44 0.05 -14.37
C LEU A 256 -2.80 0.31 -15.06
N VAL A 257 -3.48 -0.77 -15.47
CA VAL A 257 -4.79 -0.70 -16.12
C VAL A 257 -5.87 -0.27 -15.12
N ARG A 258 -5.68 -0.62 -13.84
CA ARG A 258 -6.60 -0.31 -12.74
C ARG A 258 -6.36 1.07 -12.11
N LEU A 259 -5.25 1.74 -12.42
CA LEU A 259 -5.00 3.10 -11.95
C LEU A 259 -6.11 4.04 -12.44
N PRO A 260 -6.75 4.81 -11.55
CA PRO A 260 -7.77 5.76 -11.94
C PRO A 260 -7.26 6.67 -13.05
N SER A 261 -8.01 6.78 -14.13
CA SER A 261 -7.82 7.79 -15.17
C SER A 261 -9.03 8.71 -15.15
N ARG A 262 -8.81 10.00 -15.41
CA ARG A 262 -9.92 10.93 -15.63
C ARG A 262 -10.08 11.15 -17.14
N PRO A 263 -11.28 10.93 -17.70
CA PRO A 263 -11.59 11.37 -19.06
C PRO A 263 -11.66 12.89 -19.16
#